data_AF-A0A108U6K6-F1
#
_entry.id   AF-A0A108U6K6-F1
#
_cell.length_a   1.000
_cell.length_b   1.000
_cell.length_c   1.000
_cell.angle_alpha   90.00
_cell.angle_beta   90.00
_cell.angle_gamma   90.00
#
_symmetry.space_group_name_H-M   'P 1'
#
loop_
_entity.id
_entity.type
_entity.pdbx_description
1 polymer ?
#
loop_
_entity_poly.entity_id
_entity_poly.type
_entity_poly.pdbx_seq_one_letter_code
_entity_poly.pdbx_strand_id
1 'polypeptide(L)'
;MHRLLLAALLTAAAVTAPAHAGLFDKNPDKVADEAVTQRLRAVTVWVDASWGFRNQGAANALSRAHQAFTTRGYDVLSVAPYIENGDLQGFFVTYQKPQGR
;
A
#
# COMPACT_ATOMS: atom_id res chain seq x y z
N MET A 1 24.10 32.16 -39.44
CA MET A 1 24.31 30.92 -38.67
C MET A 1 24.19 31.35 -37.21
N HIS A 2 23.15 31.06 -36.42
CA HIS A 2 22.47 29.80 -36.16
C HIS A 2 21.00 30.06 -35.80
N ARG A 3 20.07 29.47 -36.56
CA ARG A 3 18.66 29.35 -36.14
C ARG A 3 18.58 28.10 -35.27
N LEU A 4 18.62 28.27 -33.95
CA LEU A 4 18.40 27.15 -33.03
C LEU A 4 16.89 26.94 -32.85
N LEU A 5 16.49 25.76 -33.27
CA LEU A 5 15.16 25.20 -33.31
C LEU A 5 14.56 25.13 -31.89
N LEU A 6 13.45 25.84 -31.66
CA LEU A 6 12.51 25.48 -30.61
C LEU A 6 11.51 24.48 -31.20
N ALA A 7 11.58 23.22 -30.79
CA ALA A 7 10.58 22.22 -31.14
C ALA A 7 10.34 21.24 -29.99
N ALA A 8 9.05 21.17 -29.64
CA ALA A 8 8.33 20.03 -29.09
C ALA A 8 8.60 19.60 -27.63
N LEU A 9 7.83 20.24 -26.74
CA LEU A 9 6.92 19.61 -25.78
C LEU A 9 6.83 18.06 -25.89
N LEU A 10 7.35 17.38 -24.88
CA LEU A 10 6.97 16.02 -24.50
C LEU A 10 6.61 16.03 -23.01
N THR A 11 5.43 16.55 -22.70
CA THR A 11 4.77 16.38 -21.40
C THR A 11 4.22 14.97 -21.31
N ALA A 12 5.09 13.99 -21.05
CA ALA A 12 4.69 12.70 -20.52
C ALA A 12 4.49 12.85 -19.00
N ALA A 13 3.38 13.48 -18.60
CA ALA A 13 2.89 13.40 -17.23
C ALA A 13 2.34 11.97 -17.01
N ALA A 14 3.25 11.02 -16.82
CA ALA A 14 2.91 9.77 -16.17
C ALA A 14 2.49 10.15 -14.74
N VAL A 15 1.19 10.22 -14.50
CA VAL A 15 0.63 10.27 -13.15
C VAL A 15 0.94 8.93 -12.52
N THR A 16 2.17 8.79 -12.02
CA THR A 16 2.50 7.79 -11.02
C THR A 16 1.70 8.18 -9.80
N ALA A 17 0.54 7.54 -9.62
CA ALA A 17 -0.20 7.65 -8.38
C ALA A 17 0.80 7.39 -7.25
N PRO A 18 0.93 8.29 -6.26
CA PRO A 18 1.87 8.09 -5.19
C PRO A 18 1.51 6.76 -4.52
N ALA A 19 2.41 5.80 -4.59
CA ALA A 19 2.40 4.69 -3.64
C ALA A 19 2.53 5.37 -2.27
N HIS A 20 1.42 5.42 -1.53
CA HIS A 20 1.31 6.18 -0.29
C HIS A 20 2.20 5.52 0.77
N ALA A 21 3.49 5.83 0.75
CA ALA A 21 4.51 5.40 1.71
C ALA A 21 4.38 6.12 3.06
N GLY A 22 3.16 6.39 3.53
CA GLY A 22 2.88 7.14 4.77
C GLY A 22 2.04 6.34 5.76
N LEU A 23 2.10 5.01 5.67
CA LEU A 23 1.08 4.14 6.23
C LEU A 23 1.64 3.14 7.27
N PHE A 24 2.74 3.51 7.90
CA PHE A 24 3.56 2.63 8.72
C PHE A 24 3.04 2.38 10.15
N ASP A 25 1.95 3.05 10.56
CA ASP A 25 1.43 2.93 11.93
C ASP A 25 -0.08 3.27 12.05
N LYS A 26 -0.79 3.24 10.92
CA LYS A 26 -2.20 3.66 10.89
C LYS A 26 -3.11 2.47 11.19
N ASN A 27 -4.11 2.68 12.03
CA ASN A 27 -5.21 1.73 12.23
C ASN A 27 -5.75 1.28 10.85
N PRO A 28 -5.77 -0.03 10.55
CA PRO A 28 -6.12 -0.55 9.22
C PRO A 28 -7.52 -0.14 8.76
N ASP A 29 -8.47 0.08 9.68
CA ASP A 29 -9.80 0.59 9.31
C ASP A 29 -9.73 1.99 8.71
N LYS A 30 -8.98 2.90 9.35
CA LYS A 30 -8.81 4.28 8.87
C LYS A 30 -8.15 4.31 7.50
N VAL A 31 -7.14 3.47 7.30
CA VAL A 31 -6.45 3.34 6.01
C VAL A 31 -7.42 2.88 4.94
N ALA A 32 -8.20 1.86 5.24
CA ALA A 32 -9.12 1.29 4.27
C ALA A 32 -10.26 2.28 3.96
N ASP A 33 -10.72 3.08 4.93
CA ASP A 33 -11.65 4.20 4.71
C ASP A 33 -11.04 5.30 3.83
N GLU A 34 -9.78 5.67 4.07
CA GLU A 34 -9.03 6.61 3.23
C GLU A 34 -8.93 6.07 1.78
N ALA A 35 -8.66 4.78 1.61
CA ALA A 35 -8.57 4.12 0.31
C ALA A 35 -9.90 4.18 -0.47
N VAL A 36 -11.02 3.91 0.21
CA VAL A 36 -12.36 4.04 -0.36
C VAL A 36 -12.65 5.49 -0.75
N THR A 37 -12.39 6.43 0.16
CA THR A 37 -12.63 7.87 -0.05
C THR A 37 -11.85 8.39 -1.25
N GLN A 38 -10.60 7.97 -1.41
CA GLN A 38 -9.72 8.34 -2.50
C GLN A 38 -9.93 7.51 -3.77
N ARG A 39 -10.82 6.52 -3.75
CA ARG A 39 -11.11 5.60 -4.86
C ARG A 39 -9.85 4.88 -5.37
N LEU A 40 -8.95 4.51 -4.46
CA LEU A 40 -7.71 3.82 -4.82
C LEU A 40 -8.00 2.43 -5.38
N ARG A 41 -7.38 2.09 -6.51
CA ARG A 41 -7.52 0.76 -7.13
C ARG A 41 -6.74 -0.32 -6.39
N ALA A 42 -5.61 0.04 -5.82
CA ALA A 42 -4.77 -0.82 -4.99
C ALA A 42 -4.10 0.00 -3.89
N VAL A 43 -3.80 -0.65 -2.77
CA VAL A 43 -3.15 -0.04 -1.60
C VAL A 43 -2.17 -1.04 -1.03
N THR A 44 -0.93 -0.61 -0.81
CA THR A 44 0.07 -1.38 -0.05
C THR A 44 0.22 -0.78 1.33
N VAL A 45 0.11 -1.63 2.36
CA VAL A 45 0.21 -1.25 3.78
C VAL A 45 1.36 -1.99 4.43
N TRP A 46 1.94 -1.39 5.46
CA TRP A 46 2.84 -2.07 6.39
C TRP A 46 2.03 -2.67 7.54
N VAL A 47 2.29 -3.93 7.87
CA VAL A 47 1.77 -4.59 9.07
C VAL A 47 2.97 -4.98 9.92
N ASP A 48 3.11 -4.27 11.04
CA ASP A 48 4.18 -4.51 12.01
C ASP A 48 4.03 -5.89 12.68
N ALA A 49 5.15 -6.62 12.81
CA ALA A 49 5.25 -7.89 13.50
C ALA A 49 6.26 -7.87 14.67
N SER A 50 6.77 -6.68 15.03
CA SER A 50 7.76 -6.46 16.08
C SER A 50 7.15 -6.54 17.49
N TRP A 51 5.83 -6.40 17.64
CA TRP A 51 5.20 -6.40 18.96
C TRP A 51 5.18 -7.80 19.61
N GLY A 52 6.23 -8.05 20.38
CA GLY A 52 6.26 -8.92 21.54
C GLY A 52 6.34 -10.40 21.25
N PHE A 53 7.34 -10.88 20.49
CA PHE A 53 7.92 -12.25 20.43
C PHE A 53 6.96 -13.47 20.50
N ARG A 54 5.66 -13.27 20.33
CA ARG A 54 4.61 -14.27 20.38
C ARG A 54 4.00 -14.25 19.00
N ASN A 55 4.22 -15.32 18.25
CA ASN A 55 3.75 -15.52 16.87
C ASN A 55 2.25 -15.17 16.65
N GLN A 56 1.45 -15.14 17.72
CA GLN A 56 0.05 -14.72 17.72
C GLN A 56 -0.16 -13.22 17.42
N GLY A 57 0.76 -12.33 17.78
CA GLY A 57 0.62 -10.88 17.56
C GLY A 57 0.58 -10.51 16.08
N ALA A 58 1.56 -11.00 15.31
CA ALA A 58 1.65 -10.79 13.87
C ALA A 58 0.46 -11.38 13.12
N ALA A 59 0.04 -12.61 13.47
CA ALA A 59 -1.13 -13.25 12.87
C ALA A 59 -2.40 -12.42 13.11
N ASN A 60 -2.62 -11.95 14.35
CA ASN A 60 -3.77 -11.11 14.68
C ASN A 60 -3.75 -9.76 13.95
N ALA A 61 -2.57 -9.14 13.81
CA ALA A 61 -2.41 -7.88 13.08
C ALA A 61 -2.74 -8.05 11.59
N LEU A 62 -2.24 -9.11 10.96
CA LEU A 62 -2.58 -9.47 9.58
C LEU A 62 -4.08 -9.75 9.43
N SER A 63 -4.67 -10.56 10.29
CA SER A 63 -6.12 -10.85 10.24
C SER A 63 -6.96 -9.58 10.35
N ARG A 64 -6.60 -8.66 11.24
CA ARG A 64 -7.30 -7.37 11.38
C ARG A 64 -7.17 -6.52 10.12
N ALA A 65 -5.96 -6.44 9.55
CA ALA A 65 -5.74 -5.72 8.30
C ALA A 65 -6.55 -6.32 7.14
N HIS A 66 -6.54 -7.64 6.99
CA HIS A 66 -7.33 -8.32 5.96
C HIS A 66 -8.82 -8.04 6.12
N GLN A 67 -9.35 -8.17 7.34
CA GLN A 67 -10.76 -7.88 7.62
C GLN A 67 -11.13 -6.42 7.28
N ALA A 68 -10.30 -5.45 7.66
CA ALA A 68 -10.56 -4.03 7.40
C ALA A 68 -10.68 -3.73 5.89
N PHE A 69 -9.83 -4.33 5.06
CA PHE A 69 -9.86 -4.13 3.61
C PHE A 69 -10.96 -4.94 2.92
N THR A 70 -11.18 -6.19 3.32
CA THR A 70 -12.22 -7.06 2.74
C THR A 70 -13.62 -6.52 3.02
N THR A 71 -13.89 -5.99 4.21
CA THR A 71 -15.18 -5.33 4.53
C THR A 71 -15.46 -4.10 3.65
N ARG A 72 -14.42 -3.51 3.06
CA ARG A 72 -14.49 -2.38 2.12
C ARG A 72 -14.37 -2.83 0.66
N GLY A 73 -14.50 -4.13 0.40
CA GLY A 73 -14.51 -4.71 -0.94
C GLY A 73 -13.15 -4.65 -1.65
N TYR A 74 -12.06 -4.77 -0.91
CA TYR A 74 -10.74 -5.05 -1.46
C TYR A 74 -10.34 -6.51 -1.18
N ASP A 75 -9.68 -7.13 -2.14
CA ASP A 75 -9.11 -8.47 -2.01
C ASP A 75 -7.61 -8.38 -1.72
N VAL A 76 -7.06 -9.38 -1.03
CA VAL A 76 -5.61 -9.51 -0.85
C VAL A 76 -4.99 -9.86 -2.20
N LEU A 77 -4.06 -9.02 -2.66
CA LEU A 77 -3.26 -9.26 -3.86
C LEU A 77 -1.91 -9.89 -3.52
N SER A 78 -1.21 -9.38 -2.50
CA SER A 78 0.10 -9.88 -2.10
C SER A 78 0.38 -9.69 -0.62
N VAL A 79 1.18 -10.58 -0.06
CA VAL A 79 1.77 -10.47 1.29
C VAL A 79 3.26 -10.77 1.15
N ALA A 80 4.12 -9.82 1.48
CA ALA A 80 5.56 -9.95 1.41
C ALA A 80 6.18 -9.71 2.78
N PRO A 81 6.83 -10.70 3.41
CA PRO A 81 7.58 -10.47 4.64
C PRO A 81 8.78 -9.57 4.36
N TYR A 82 9.12 -8.72 5.33
CA TYR A 82 10.28 -7.84 5.26
C TYR A 82 10.98 -7.78 6.62
N ILE A 83 12.30 -7.91 6.59
CA ILE A 83 13.18 -7.83 7.75
C ILE A 83 14.34 -6.92 7.38
N GLU A 84 14.51 -5.81 8.11
CA GLU A 84 15.65 -4.90 7.98
C GLU A 84 16.46 -4.92 9.27
N ASN A 85 17.62 -5.59 9.23
CA ASN A 85 18.62 -5.63 10.31
C ASN A 85 18.11 -5.97 11.73
N GLY A 86 16.88 -6.48 11.86
CA GLY A 86 16.21 -6.74 13.14
C GLY A 86 15.35 -5.59 13.66
N ASP A 87 15.48 -4.37 13.11
CA ASP A 87 14.77 -3.16 13.53
C ASP A 87 13.35 -3.08 12.95
N LEU A 88 13.19 -3.42 11.66
CA LEU A 88 11.88 -3.58 11.04
C LEU A 88 11.63 -5.05 10.77
N GLN A 89 10.55 -5.58 11.34
CA GLN A 89 10.08 -6.95 11.10
C GLN A 89 8.57 -6.89 10.91
N GLY A 90 8.09 -7.32 9.74
CA GLY A 90 6.68 -7.22 9.40
C GLY A 90 6.37 -7.65 7.98
N PHE A 91 5.24 -7.17 7.46
CA PHE A 91 4.73 -7.55 6.16
C PHE A 91 4.29 -6.31 5.38
N PHE A 92 4.69 -6.24 4.12
CA PHE A 92 3.98 -5.43 3.14
C PHE A 92 2.80 -6.22 2.61
N VAL A 93 1.60 -5.69 2.77
CA VAL A 93 0.37 -6.31 2.26
C VAL A 93 -0.25 -5.39 1.22
N THR A 94 -0.49 -5.91 0.02
CA THR A 94 -1.19 -5.18 -1.04
C THR A 94 -2.61 -5.69 -1.16
N TYR A 95 -3.56 -4.77 -1.14
CA TYR A 95 -4.97 -5.02 -1.38
C TYR A 95 -5.41 -4.35 -2.68
N GLN A 96 -6.33 -4.96 -3.41
CA GLN A 96 -6.85 -4.41 -4.67
C GLN A 96 -8.37 -4.49 -4.74
N LYS A 97 -9.00 -3.52 -5.40
CA LYS A 97 -10.39 -3.68 -5.81
C LYS A 97 -10.50 -4.80 -6.85
N PRO A 98 -11.57 -5.61 -6.83
CA PRO A 98 -11.88 -6.52 -7.92
C PRO A 98 -11.86 -5.76 -9.25
N GLN A 99 -11.09 -6.24 -10.21
CA GLN A 99 -11.24 -5.83 -11.60
C GLN A 99 -12.57 -6.46 -12.03
N GLY A 100 -13.60 -5.65 -12.33
CA GLY A 100 -14.88 -6.17 -12.82
C GLY A 100 -14.62 -7.19 -13.94
N ARG A 101 -15.13 -8.41 -13.76
CA ARG A 101 -15.12 -9.43 -14.82
C ARG A 101 -16.11 -9.06 -15.90
#